data_AF-A0AA87B668-F1
#
_entry.id   AF-A0AA87B668-F1
#
_cell.length_a   1.000
_cell.length_b   1.000
_cell.length_c   1.000
_cell.angle_alpha   90.00
_cell.angle_beta   90.00
_cell.angle_gamma   90.00
#
_symmetry.space_group_name_H-M   'P 1'
#
loop_
_entity.id
_entity.type
_entity.pdbx_description
1 polymer ?
#
loop_
_entity_poly.entity_id
_entity_poly.type
_entity_poly.pdbx_seq_one_letter_code
_entity_poly.pdbx_strand_id
1 'polypeptide(L)'
;MRKFLFAVVLFLITVVSGINIYFSYQIKYVVDALTTKNEQLFYNQIIYLSVIIILMLICEYLRQILDTIYLNKVGFNIHRTLVGSLLKNKLDTKSKNLLSTVNNDIGMVKDQYYNTIFSLYQGIVYFIFATIALFKLDVTTAFWVIGLSLFPIVIPNLFKSYLKNVQNSISIQKASYNDKLEDFLEGLLVIKNSDSANIFYEKLLNEYKK
;
A
#
# COMPACT_ATOMS: atom_id res chain seq x y z
N MET A 1 -16.63 -16.41 7.86
CA MET A 1 -16.48 -14.94 8.01
C MET A 1 -15.27 -14.35 7.27
N ARG A 2 -14.02 -14.87 7.39
CA ARG A 2 -12.84 -14.24 6.75
C ARG A 2 -12.87 -14.24 5.21
N LYS A 3 -13.27 -15.35 4.59
CA LYS A 3 -13.46 -15.47 3.13
C LYS A 3 -14.57 -14.54 2.60
N PHE A 4 -15.63 -14.36 3.40
CA PHE A 4 -16.73 -13.46 3.07
C PHE A 4 -16.29 -11.99 3.10
N LEU A 5 -15.58 -11.58 4.15
CA LEU A 5 -15.08 -10.20 4.29
C LEU A 5 -14.07 -9.85 3.18
N PHE A 6 -13.22 -10.81 2.80
CA PHE A 6 -12.33 -10.68 1.64
C PHE A 6 -13.11 -10.51 0.32
N ALA A 7 -14.14 -11.33 0.09
CA ALA A 7 -14.96 -11.23 -1.12
C ALA A 7 -15.72 -9.90 -1.20
N VAL A 8 -16.23 -9.41 -0.06
CA VAL A 8 -16.89 -8.09 0.04
C VAL A 8 -15.92 -6.97 -0.30
N VAL A 9 -14.68 -7.01 0.21
CA VAL A 9 -13.63 -6.04 -0.12
C VAL A 9 -13.34 -6.04 -1.63
N LEU A 10 -13.12 -7.21 -2.24
CA LEU A 10 -12.86 -7.31 -3.69
C LEU A 10 -14.04 -6.81 -4.54
N PHE A 11 -15.26 -7.09 -4.10
CA PHE A 11 -16.47 -6.60 -4.76
C PHE A 11 -16.53 -5.06 -4.67
N LEU A 12 -16.29 -4.48 -3.49
CA LEU A 12 -16.29 -3.03 -3.33
C LEU A 12 -15.20 -2.35 -4.15
N ILE A 13 -13.99 -2.92 -4.19
CA ILE A 13 -12.90 -2.45 -5.07
C ILE A 13 -13.37 -2.42 -6.52
N THR A 14 -14.05 -3.47 -6.98
CA THR A 14 -14.58 -3.53 -8.36
C THR A 14 -15.63 -2.47 -8.63
N VAL A 15 -16.59 -2.29 -7.71
CA VAL A 15 -17.65 -1.26 -7.83
C VAL A 15 -17.05 0.14 -7.89
N VAL A 16 -16.11 0.44 -6.99
CA VAL A 16 -15.43 1.74 -6.92
C VAL A 16 -14.62 2.01 -8.19
N SER A 17 -13.89 1.03 -8.71
CA SER A 17 -13.19 1.16 -10.00
C SER A 17 -14.15 1.44 -11.15
N GLY A 18 -15.33 0.80 -11.16
CA GLY A 18 -16.37 1.06 -12.16
C GLY A 18 -16.92 2.49 -12.09
N ILE A 19 -17.22 2.98 -10.88
CA ILE A 19 -17.71 4.36 -10.66
C ILE A 19 -16.68 5.38 -11.12
N ASN A 20 -15.40 5.18 -10.78
CA ASN A 20 -14.31 6.06 -11.20
C ASN A 20 -14.22 6.19 -12.73
N ILE A 21 -14.33 5.07 -13.45
CA ILE A 21 -14.23 5.07 -14.91
C ILE A 21 -15.49 5.65 -15.54
N TYR A 22 -16.65 5.39 -14.95
CA TYR A 22 -17.89 6.04 -15.36
C TYR A 22 -17.81 7.56 -15.16
N PHE A 23 -17.23 8.03 -14.05
CA PHE A 23 -16.95 9.45 -13.82
C PHE A 23 -16.05 10.04 -14.92
N SER A 24 -14.92 9.40 -15.24
CA SER A 24 -14.07 9.84 -16.35
C SER A 24 -14.81 9.87 -17.70
N TYR A 25 -15.67 8.89 -17.96
CA TYR A 25 -16.47 8.85 -19.17
C TYR A 25 -17.53 9.96 -19.20
N GLN A 26 -18.10 10.31 -18.05
CA GLN A 26 -19.10 11.39 -17.92
C GLN A 26 -18.54 12.77 -18.28
N ILE A 27 -17.23 13.00 -18.07
CA ILE A 27 -16.55 14.23 -18.49
C ILE A 27 -16.74 14.46 -19.99
N LYS A 28 -16.73 13.40 -20.81
CA LYS A 28 -16.96 13.49 -22.26
C LYS A 28 -18.31 14.14 -22.57
N TYR A 29 -19.38 13.74 -21.89
CA TYR A 29 -20.71 14.31 -22.11
C TYR A 29 -20.80 15.78 -21.70
N VAL A 30 -20.04 16.20 -20.69
CA VAL A 30 -19.92 17.62 -20.33
C VAL A 30 -19.22 18.40 -21.45
N VAL A 31 -18.13 17.86 -22.01
CA VAL A 31 -17.39 18.48 -23.13
C VAL A 31 -18.25 18.54 -24.40
N ASP A 32 -19.01 17.49 -24.71
CA ASP A 32 -19.92 17.45 -25.86
C ASP A 32 -21.04 18.51 -25.72
N ALA A 33 -21.57 18.70 -24.50
CA ALA A 33 -22.56 19.74 -24.20
C ALA A 33 -22.02 21.17 -24.41
N LEU A 34 -20.77 21.40 -24.01
CA LEU A 34 -20.08 22.69 -24.22
C LEU A 34 -19.86 22.94 -25.71
N THR A 35 -19.43 21.92 -26.46
CA THR A 35 -19.14 22.03 -27.89
C THR A 35 -20.41 22.30 -28.70
N THR A 36 -21.53 21.71 -28.31
CA THR A 36 -22.84 21.93 -28.93
C THR A 36 -23.53 23.22 -28.50
N LYS A 37 -22.93 23.99 -27.57
CA LYS A 37 -23.47 25.25 -27.00
C LYS A 37 -24.88 25.12 -26.42
N ASN A 38 -25.24 23.93 -25.94
CA ASN A 38 -26.56 23.70 -25.34
C ASN A 38 -26.48 23.88 -23.81
N GLU A 39 -26.87 25.07 -23.34
CA GLU A 39 -26.79 25.43 -21.92
C GLU A 39 -27.61 24.50 -21.02
N GLN A 40 -28.82 24.13 -21.43
CA GLN A 40 -29.69 23.26 -20.63
C GLN A 40 -29.12 21.85 -20.50
N LEU A 41 -28.58 21.30 -21.60
CA LEU A 41 -27.93 19.99 -21.57
C LEU A 41 -26.68 20.04 -20.69
N PHE A 42 -25.89 21.12 -20.77
CA PHE A 42 -24.72 21.33 -19.92
C PHE A 42 -25.07 21.32 -18.42
N TYR A 43 -26.06 22.12 -17.98
CA TYR A 43 -26.47 22.13 -16.57
C TYR A 43 -26.93 20.75 -16.09
N ASN A 44 -27.67 20.00 -16.91
CA ASN A 44 -28.09 18.65 -16.56
C ASN A 44 -26.89 17.71 -16.40
N GLN A 45 -25.89 17.77 -17.30
CA GLN A 45 -24.68 16.96 -17.19
C GLN A 45 -23.83 17.31 -15.95
N ILE A 46 -23.78 18.59 -15.56
CA ILE A 46 -23.10 19.03 -14.33
C ILE A 46 -23.79 18.48 -13.08
N ILE A 47 -25.13 18.46 -13.05
CA ILE A 47 -25.88 17.87 -11.94
C ILE A 47 -25.58 16.36 -11.85
N TYR A 48 -25.62 15.63 -12.96
CA TYR A 48 -25.24 14.21 -12.99
C TYR A 48 -23.82 13.98 -12.50
N LEU A 49 -22.86 14.79 -12.96
CA LEU A 49 -21.46 14.70 -12.54
C LEU A 49 -21.30 14.95 -11.03
N SER A 50 -22.03 15.91 -10.48
CA SER A 50 -22.03 16.22 -9.04
C SER A 50 -22.55 15.07 -8.20
N VAL A 51 -23.65 14.43 -8.62
CA VAL A 51 -24.21 13.24 -7.95
C VAL A 51 -23.21 12.08 -7.99
N ILE A 52 -22.56 11.85 -9.14
CA ILE A 52 -21.53 10.81 -9.28
C ILE A 52 -20.35 11.06 -8.34
N ILE A 53 -19.88 12.31 -8.20
CA ILE A 53 -18.80 12.66 -7.26
C ILE A 53 -19.18 12.33 -5.83
N ILE A 54 -20.38 12.69 -5.38
CA ILE A 54 -20.84 12.41 -4.02
C ILE A 54 -20.91 10.89 -3.78
N LEU A 55 -21.49 10.15 -4.72
CA LEU A 55 -21.56 8.68 -4.65
C LEU A 55 -20.16 8.06 -4.61
N MET A 56 -19.25 8.54 -5.45
CA MET A 56 -17.87 8.09 -5.51
C MET A 56 -17.15 8.29 -4.17
N LEU A 57 -17.30 9.47 -3.54
CA LEU A 57 -16.71 9.75 -2.22
C LEU A 57 -17.23 8.80 -1.14
N ILE A 58 -18.53 8.55 -1.10
CA ILE A 58 -19.16 7.63 -0.13
C ILE A 58 -18.61 6.21 -0.34
N CYS A 59 -18.58 5.74 -1.59
CA CYS A 59 -18.10 4.39 -1.90
C CYS A 59 -16.60 4.22 -1.61
N GLU A 60 -15.75 5.19 -1.94
CA GLU A 60 -14.32 5.15 -1.61
C GLU A 60 -14.10 5.16 -0.10
N TYR A 61 -14.82 6.00 0.64
CA TYR A 61 -14.69 6.04 2.09
C TYR A 61 -15.09 4.71 2.75
N LEU A 62 -16.22 4.13 2.30
CA LEU A 62 -16.66 2.81 2.78
C LEU A 62 -15.64 1.71 2.45
N ARG A 63 -15.04 1.76 1.26
CA ARG A 63 -13.97 0.84 0.84
C ARG A 63 -12.77 0.92 1.77
N GLN A 64 -12.25 2.13 2.03
CA GLN A 64 -11.08 2.33 2.89
C GLN A 64 -11.31 1.80 4.31
N ILE A 65 -12.52 1.99 4.86
CA ILE A 65 -12.88 1.44 6.18
C ILE A 65 -12.83 -0.09 6.15
N LEU A 66 -13.46 -0.72 5.16
CA LEU A 66 -13.53 -2.18 5.05
C LEU A 66 -12.15 -2.81 4.80
N ASP A 67 -11.33 -2.19 3.94
CA ASP A 67 -9.95 -2.59 3.68
C ASP A 67 -9.14 -2.58 4.99
N THR A 68 -9.24 -1.48 5.74
CA THR A 68 -8.55 -1.33 7.04
C THR A 68 -9.02 -2.38 8.06
N ILE A 69 -10.33 -2.61 8.18
CA ILE A 69 -10.90 -3.63 9.07
C ILE A 69 -10.37 -5.02 8.69
N TYR A 70 -10.36 -5.34 7.39
CA TYR A 70 -9.86 -6.63 6.90
C TYR A 70 -8.37 -6.80 7.21
N LEU A 71 -7.54 -5.80 6.87
CA LEU A 71 -6.10 -5.83 7.09
C LEU A 71 -5.76 -6.00 8.57
N ASN A 72 -6.43 -5.28 9.46
CA ASN A 72 -6.23 -5.41 10.90
C ASN A 72 -6.62 -6.81 11.41
N LYS A 73 -7.74 -7.38 10.92
CA LYS A 73 -8.17 -8.73 11.31
C LYS A 73 -7.20 -9.81 10.84
N VAL A 74 -6.62 -9.65 9.65
CA VAL A 74 -5.58 -10.53 9.13
C VAL A 74 -4.30 -10.42 9.97
N GLY A 75 -3.85 -9.18 10.24
CA GLY A 75 -2.68 -8.92 11.08
C GLY A 75 -2.80 -9.57 12.47
N PHE A 76 -3.94 -9.40 13.13
CA PHE A 76 -4.20 -9.99 14.44
C PHE A 76 -4.17 -11.53 14.41
N ASN A 77 -4.64 -12.15 13.32
CA ASN A 77 -4.64 -13.60 13.21
C ASN A 77 -3.24 -14.16 12.91
N ILE A 78 -2.41 -13.43 12.16
CA ILE A 78 -0.99 -13.75 11.96
C ILE A 78 -0.28 -13.70 13.31
N HIS A 79 -0.48 -12.62 14.06
CA HIS A 79 0.09 -12.44 15.40
C HIS A 79 -0.30 -13.59 16.34
N ARG A 80 -1.60 -13.93 16.41
CA ARG A 80 -2.09 -15.05 17.23
C ARG A 80 -1.46 -16.40 16.83
N THR A 81 -1.28 -16.65 15.53
CA THR A 81 -0.71 -17.91 15.04
C THR A 81 0.77 -18.02 15.38
N LEU A 82 1.53 -16.94 15.19
CA LEU A 82 2.96 -16.88 15.49
C LEU A 82 3.22 -17.08 16.99
N VAL A 83 2.51 -16.33 17.84
CA VAL A 83 2.60 -16.49 19.32
C VAL A 83 2.22 -17.92 19.72
N GLY A 84 1.14 -18.47 19.16
CA GLY A 84 0.72 -19.85 19.42
C GLY A 84 1.73 -20.91 18.97
N SER A 85 2.48 -20.66 17.90
CA SER A 85 3.56 -21.56 17.44
C SER A 85 4.82 -21.48 18.29
N LEU A 86 5.16 -20.31 18.82
CA LEU A 86 6.27 -20.11 19.76
C LEU A 86 6.00 -20.85 21.07
N LEU A 87 4.79 -20.72 21.62
CA LEU A 87 4.37 -21.43 22.84
C LEU A 87 4.36 -22.96 22.69
N LYS A 88 4.29 -23.49 21.46
CA LYS A 88 4.33 -24.93 21.17
C LYS A 88 5.74 -25.45 20.87
N ASN A 89 6.80 -24.64 21.08
CA ASN A 89 8.20 -24.98 20.78
C ASN A 89 8.44 -25.50 19.35
N LYS A 90 7.57 -25.13 18.40
CA LYS A 90 7.74 -25.48 16.97
C LYS A 90 8.73 -24.56 16.25
N LEU A 91 9.13 -23.48 16.90
CA LEU A 91 10.07 -22.48 16.40
C LEU A 91 11.25 -22.43 17.37
N ASP A 92 12.47 -22.36 16.84
CA ASP A 92 13.70 -22.40 17.63
C ASP A 92 13.82 -21.13 18.48
N THR A 93 13.49 -21.23 19.77
CA THR A 93 13.41 -20.12 20.75
C THR A 93 14.74 -19.43 21.04
N LYS A 94 15.86 -19.95 20.50
CA LYS A 94 17.21 -19.38 20.69
C LYS A 94 17.53 -18.18 19.79
N SER A 95 16.68 -17.86 18.81
CA SER A 95 16.94 -16.73 17.93
C SER A 95 16.63 -15.40 18.64
N LYS A 96 17.67 -14.64 19.00
CA LYS A 96 17.58 -13.22 19.44
C LYS A 96 16.69 -12.37 18.52
N ASN A 97 16.49 -12.79 17.27
CA ASN A 97 15.66 -12.11 16.27
C ASN A 97 14.16 -12.46 16.34
N LEU A 98 13.68 -13.30 17.27
CA LEU A 98 12.26 -13.68 17.31
C LEU A 98 11.34 -12.51 17.63
N LEU A 99 11.75 -11.61 18.54
CA LEU A 99 10.95 -10.44 18.90
C LEU A 99 10.90 -9.42 17.76
N SER A 100 12.02 -9.23 17.04
CA SER A 100 12.09 -8.35 15.87
C SER A 100 11.33 -8.93 14.68
N THR A 101 11.41 -10.23 14.40
CA THR A 101 10.60 -10.93 13.39
C THR A 101 9.11 -10.85 13.71
N VAL A 102 8.70 -11.06 14.97
CA VAL A 102 7.27 -10.99 15.34
C VAL A 102 6.73 -9.56 15.28
N ASN A 103 7.51 -8.54 15.67
CA ASN A 103 6.98 -7.18 15.73
C ASN A 103 7.13 -6.41 14.40
N ASN A 104 8.27 -6.52 13.71
CA ASN A 104 8.51 -5.83 12.44
C ASN A 104 7.93 -6.57 11.22
N ASP A 105 8.03 -7.90 11.16
CA ASP A 105 7.62 -8.61 9.95
C ASP A 105 6.10 -8.75 9.85
N ILE A 106 5.34 -8.70 10.95
CA ILE A 106 3.87 -8.73 10.89
C ILE A 106 3.30 -7.44 10.28
N GLY A 107 3.84 -6.28 10.69
CA GLY A 107 3.47 -5.00 10.08
C GLY A 107 3.85 -4.97 8.60
N MET A 108 5.06 -5.42 8.29
CA MET A 108 5.55 -5.55 6.91
C MET A 108 4.68 -6.50 6.07
N VAL A 109 4.26 -7.65 6.60
CA VAL A 109 3.37 -8.59 5.89
C VAL A 109 1.97 -8.02 5.70
N LYS A 110 1.42 -7.26 6.66
CA LYS A 110 0.12 -6.59 6.49
C LYS A 110 0.16 -5.60 5.32
N ASP A 111 1.14 -4.71 5.33
CA ASP A 111 1.22 -3.58 4.41
C ASP A 111 1.85 -3.95 3.06
N GLN A 112 2.85 -4.84 3.02
CA GLN A 112 3.52 -5.22 1.77
C GLN A 112 2.89 -6.43 1.06
N TYR A 113 2.12 -7.27 1.76
CA TYR A 113 1.48 -8.43 1.12
C TYR A 113 0.00 -8.17 0.85
N TYR A 114 -0.81 -7.98 1.89
CA TYR A 114 -2.26 -7.91 1.72
C TYR A 114 -2.72 -6.59 1.08
N ASN A 115 -2.17 -5.46 1.51
CA ASN A 115 -2.48 -4.18 0.88
C ASN A 115 -2.02 -4.15 -0.58
N THR A 116 -0.80 -4.63 -0.85
CA THR A 116 -0.29 -4.77 -2.23
C THR A 116 -1.18 -5.66 -3.10
N ILE A 117 -1.68 -6.79 -2.59
CA ILE A 117 -2.62 -7.64 -3.34
C ILE A 117 -3.90 -6.87 -3.71
N PHE A 118 -4.46 -6.10 -2.78
CA PHE A 118 -5.64 -5.28 -3.06
C PHE A 118 -5.34 -4.17 -4.06
N SER A 119 -4.21 -3.48 -3.93
CA SER A 119 -3.79 -2.45 -4.89
C SER A 119 -3.56 -3.04 -6.28
N LEU A 120 -2.93 -4.21 -6.39
CA LEU A 120 -2.73 -4.90 -7.66
C LEU A 120 -4.06 -5.32 -8.28
N TYR A 121 -4.96 -5.89 -7.49
CA TYR A 121 -6.29 -6.26 -7.96
C TYR A 121 -7.08 -5.03 -8.45
N GLN A 122 -7.08 -3.95 -7.67
CA GLN A 122 -7.69 -2.68 -8.06
C GLN A 122 -7.11 -2.19 -9.38
N GLY A 123 -5.78 -2.19 -9.52
CA GLY A 123 -5.09 -1.78 -10.74
C GLY A 123 -5.49 -2.61 -11.96
N ILE A 124 -5.59 -3.95 -11.82
CA ILE A 124 -6.02 -4.84 -12.90
C ILE A 124 -7.47 -4.55 -13.32
N VAL A 125 -8.38 -4.44 -12.35
CA VAL A 125 -9.79 -4.13 -12.65
C VAL A 125 -9.93 -2.76 -13.31
N TYR A 126 -9.20 -1.77 -12.80
CA TYR A 126 -9.19 -0.42 -13.36
C TYR A 126 -8.66 -0.43 -14.81
N PHE A 127 -7.57 -1.16 -15.06
CA PHE A 127 -7.00 -1.31 -16.40
C PHE A 127 -7.99 -1.95 -17.37
N ILE A 128 -8.70 -3.02 -16.96
CA ILE A 128 -9.70 -3.69 -17.80
C ILE A 128 -10.84 -2.74 -18.16
N PHE A 129 -11.45 -2.10 -17.16
CA PHE A 129 -12.57 -1.19 -17.39
C PHE A 129 -12.14 0.05 -18.20
N ALA A 130 -10.96 0.60 -17.95
CA ALA A 130 -10.46 1.77 -18.66
C ALA A 130 -10.16 1.42 -20.12
N THR A 131 -9.58 0.24 -20.36
CA THR A 131 -9.36 -0.29 -21.71
C THR A 131 -10.67 -0.41 -22.47
N ILE A 132 -11.70 -1.03 -21.87
CA ILE A 132 -13.04 -1.14 -22.48
C ILE A 132 -13.63 0.23 -22.78
N ALA A 133 -13.51 1.19 -21.85
CA ALA A 133 -14.02 2.54 -22.04
C ALA A 133 -13.30 3.29 -23.18
N LEU A 134 -11.97 3.17 -23.27
CA LEU A 134 -11.16 3.77 -24.33
C LEU A 134 -11.53 3.21 -25.71
N PHE A 135 -11.64 1.89 -25.85
CA PHE A 135 -12.05 1.28 -27.12
C PHE A 135 -13.46 1.69 -27.56
N LYS A 136 -14.36 1.99 -26.61
CA LYS A 136 -15.69 2.54 -26.91
C LYS A 136 -15.68 4.01 -27.34
N LEU A 137 -14.64 4.77 -26.99
CA LEU A 137 -14.50 6.18 -27.37
C LEU A 137 -13.87 6.32 -28.75
N ASP A 138 -12.65 5.80 -28.90
CA ASP A 138 -11.92 5.82 -30.16
C ASP A 138 -10.86 4.71 -30.17
N VAL A 139 -10.95 3.82 -31.16
CA VAL A 139 -10.09 2.63 -31.26
C VAL A 139 -8.63 3.03 -31.51
N THR A 140 -8.39 4.06 -32.32
CA THR A 140 -7.03 4.50 -32.70
C THR A 140 -6.29 5.06 -31.48
N THR A 141 -6.95 5.95 -30.74
CA THR A 141 -6.44 6.55 -29.50
C THR A 141 -6.21 5.47 -28.43
N ALA A 142 -7.11 4.48 -28.33
CA ALA A 142 -6.95 3.38 -27.39
C ALA A 142 -5.64 2.59 -27.61
N PHE A 143 -5.30 2.25 -28.86
CA PHE A 143 -4.05 1.54 -29.16
C PHE A 143 -2.81 2.34 -28.74
N TRP A 144 -2.77 3.64 -29.04
CA TRP A 144 -1.66 4.52 -28.66
C TRP A 144 -1.52 4.63 -27.13
N VAL A 145 -2.63 4.87 -26.42
CA VAL A 145 -2.63 5.01 -24.96
C VAL A 145 -2.20 3.71 -24.29
N ILE A 146 -2.72 2.55 -24.74
CA ILE A 146 -2.33 1.25 -24.19
C ILE A 146 -0.84 0.99 -24.44
N GLY A 147 -0.35 1.23 -25.66
CA GLY A 147 1.07 1.07 -25.99
C GLY A 147 1.98 1.89 -25.08
N LEU A 148 1.66 3.17 -24.86
CA LEU A 148 2.43 4.06 -23.99
C LEU A 148 2.30 3.67 -22.50
N SER A 149 1.15 3.14 -22.07
CA SER A 149 0.91 2.74 -20.68
C SER A 149 1.77 1.55 -20.20
N LEU A 150 2.33 0.77 -21.13
CA LEU A 150 3.23 -0.34 -20.81
C LEU A 150 4.67 0.14 -20.53
N PHE A 151 5.03 1.35 -20.98
CA PHE A 151 6.39 1.86 -20.84
C PHE A 151 6.86 1.96 -19.37
N PRO A 152 6.05 2.45 -18.41
CA PRO A 152 6.43 2.49 -17.00
C PRO A 152 6.74 1.11 -16.38
N ILE A 153 6.24 0.01 -16.94
CA ILE A 153 6.52 -1.36 -16.46
C ILE A 153 7.96 -1.77 -16.75
N VAL A 154 8.56 -1.22 -17.82
CA VAL A 154 9.94 -1.52 -18.21
C VAL A 154 10.93 -0.94 -17.21
N ILE A 155 10.65 0.25 -16.65
CA ILE A 155 11.59 0.97 -15.78
C ILE A 155 11.97 0.15 -14.53
N PRO A 156 11.04 -0.37 -13.69
CA PRO A 156 11.40 -1.20 -12.54
C PRO A 156 12.17 -2.48 -12.91
N ASN A 157 11.90 -3.06 -14.08
CA ASN A 157 12.60 -4.26 -14.53
C ASN A 157 14.07 -3.98 -14.86
N LEU A 158 14.38 -2.81 -15.43
CA LEU A 158 15.76 -2.39 -15.69
C LEU A 158 16.56 -2.20 -14.39
N PHE A 159 15.92 -1.65 -13.35
CA PHE A 159 16.59 -1.37 -12.07
C PHE A 159 16.43 -2.49 -11.02
N LYS A 160 15.83 -3.64 -11.37
CA LYS A 160 15.47 -4.70 -10.42
C LYS A 160 16.66 -5.19 -9.59
N SER A 161 17.81 -5.41 -10.21
CA SER A 161 19.03 -5.87 -9.51
C SER A 161 19.54 -4.83 -8.53
N TYR A 162 19.57 -3.55 -8.94
CA TYR A 162 19.98 -2.44 -8.09
C TYR A 162 19.05 -2.27 -6.89
N LEU A 163 17.73 -2.23 -7.11
CA LEU A 163 16.71 -2.17 -6.06
C LEU A 163 16.84 -3.32 -5.06
N LYS A 164 17.07 -4.55 -5.54
CA LYS A 164 17.27 -5.72 -4.67
C LYS A 164 18.52 -5.57 -3.79
N ASN A 165 19.63 -5.10 -4.36
CA ASN A 165 20.86 -4.90 -3.60
C ASN A 165 20.70 -3.82 -2.53
N VAL A 166 20.03 -2.71 -2.86
CA VAL A 166 19.73 -1.62 -1.91
C VAL A 166 18.78 -2.10 -0.80
N GLN A 167 17.75 -2.89 -1.11
CA GLN A 167 16.88 -3.47 -0.09
C GLN A 167 17.65 -4.40 0.86
N ASN A 168 18.55 -5.22 0.32
CA ASN A 168 19.35 -6.13 1.14
C ASN A 168 20.31 -5.36 2.06
N SER A 169 20.98 -4.32 1.55
CA SER A 169 21.86 -3.49 2.37
C SER A 169 21.10 -2.75 3.48
N ILE A 170 19.91 -2.21 3.18
CA ILE A 170 19.01 -1.61 4.19
C ILE A 170 18.63 -2.65 5.25
N SER A 171 18.31 -3.88 4.86
CA SER A 171 17.95 -4.94 5.81
C SER A 171 19.10 -5.28 6.75
N ILE A 172 20.32 -5.40 6.22
CA ILE A 172 21.53 -5.67 7.01
C ILE A 172 21.84 -4.51 7.97
N GLN A 173 21.78 -3.27 7.48
CA GLN A 173 22.02 -2.08 8.31
C GLN A 173 20.98 -1.94 9.43
N LYS A 174 19.71 -2.24 9.15
CA LYS A 174 18.65 -2.25 10.17
C LYS A 174 18.89 -3.30 11.25
N ALA A 175 19.34 -4.50 10.88
CA ALA A 175 19.68 -5.54 11.86
C ALA A 175 20.83 -5.07 12.77
N SER A 176 21.92 -4.57 12.18
CA SER A 176 23.06 -4.06 12.94
C SER A 176 22.70 -2.87 13.84
N TYR A 177 21.80 -1.99 13.40
CA TYR A 177 21.29 -0.89 14.21
C TYR A 177 20.52 -1.40 15.44
N ASN A 178 19.63 -2.38 15.25
CA ASN A 178 18.85 -2.95 16.36
C ASN A 178 19.75 -3.64 17.39
N ASP A 179 20.76 -4.40 16.94
CA ASP A 179 21.72 -5.06 17.84
C ASP A 179 22.44 -4.02 18.72
N LYS A 180 22.93 -2.92 18.12
CA LYS A 180 23.59 -1.83 18.86
C LYS A 180 22.65 -1.11 19.82
N LEU A 181 21.40 -0.91 19.41
CA LEU A 181 20.39 -0.27 20.25
C LEU A 181 20.04 -1.15 21.45
N GLU A 182 19.93 -2.47 21.25
CA GLU A 182 19.70 -3.44 22.33
C GLU A 182 20.86 -3.41 23.33
N ASP A 183 22.10 -3.53 22.86
CA ASP A 183 23.30 -3.45 23.71
C ASP A 183 23.36 -2.12 24.51
N PHE A 184 22.98 -1.00 23.89
CA PHE A 184 22.92 0.30 24.57
C PHE A 184 21.84 0.34 25.65
N LEU A 185 20.64 -0.19 25.37
CA LEU A 185 19.53 -0.20 26.33
C LEU A 185 19.82 -1.14 27.52
N GLU A 186 20.43 -2.29 27.28
CA GLU A 186 20.89 -3.21 28.34
C GLU A 186 21.98 -2.54 29.20
N GLY A 187 22.91 -1.83 28.57
CA GLY A 187 23.98 -1.10 29.24
C GLY A 187 23.57 0.23 29.89
N LEU A 188 22.35 0.71 29.65
CA LEU A 188 21.93 2.09 29.96
C LEU A 188 22.07 2.43 31.45
N LEU A 189 21.65 1.51 32.32
CA LEU A 189 21.74 1.71 33.78
C LEU A 189 23.20 1.76 34.25
N VAL A 190 24.07 0.93 33.65
CA VAL A 190 25.49 0.91 33.98
C VAL A 190 26.17 2.19 33.51
N ILE A 191 25.88 2.64 32.29
CA ILE A 191 26.44 3.86 31.71
C ILE A 191 25.99 5.07 32.54
N LYS A 192 24.70 5.17 32.88
CA LYS A 192 24.13 6.29 33.65
C LYS A 192 24.69 6.38 35.07
N ASN A 193 25.00 5.24 35.69
CA ASN A 193 25.56 5.19 37.04
C ASN A 193 27.10 5.24 37.04
N SER A 194 27.74 5.40 35.88
CA SER A 194 29.19 5.53 35.75
C SER A 194 29.60 6.99 35.48
N ASP A 195 30.81 7.37 35.90
CA ASP A 195 31.40 8.68 35.56
C ASP A 195 31.70 8.86 34.06
N SER A 196 31.55 7.78 33.28
CA SER A 196 31.86 7.69 31.85
C SER A 196 30.68 8.07 30.94
N ALA A 197 29.54 8.51 31.49
CA ALA A 197 28.33 8.83 30.72
C ALA A 197 28.60 9.87 29.60
N ASN A 198 29.37 10.91 29.90
CA ASN A 198 29.73 11.95 28.93
C ASN A 198 30.60 11.41 27.78
N ILE A 199 31.49 10.46 28.07
CA ILE A 199 32.35 9.81 27.05
C ILE A 199 31.49 8.97 26.10
N PHE A 200 30.53 8.23 26.65
CA PHE A 200 29.57 7.46 25.84
C PHE A 200 28.68 8.37 24.99
N TYR A 201 28.22 9.49 25.55
CA TYR A 201 27.42 10.47 24.81
C TYR A 201 28.17 11.06 23.60
N GLU A 202 29.42 11.49 23.78
CA GLU A 202 30.27 11.99 22.70
C GLU A 202 30.57 10.93 21.64
N LYS A 203 30.80 9.67 22.06
CA LYS A 203 31.01 8.56 21.14
C LYS A 203 29.77 8.30 20.27
N LEU A 204 28.58 8.35 20.89
CA LEU A 204 27.30 8.18 20.23
C LEU A 204 27.06 9.31 19.22
N LEU A 205 27.27 10.57 19.60
CA LEU A 205 27.16 11.72 18.69
C LEU A 205 28.07 11.62 17.45
N ASN A 206 29.27 11.08 17.60
CA ASN A 206 30.18 10.88 16.48
C ASN A 206 29.75 9.73 15.54
N GLU A 207 29.08 8.71 16.07
CA GLU A 207 28.62 7.56 15.29
C GLU A 207 27.41 7.90 14.41
N TYR A 208 26.52 8.79 14.86
CA TYR A 208 25.32 9.24 14.13
C TYR A 208 25.52 10.48 13.23
N LYS A 209 26.74 11.02 13.15
CA LYS A 209 27.10 12.14 12.26
C LYS A 209 27.46 11.72 10.82
N LYS A 210 27.51 10.42 10.53
CA LYS A 210 27.72 9.85 9.19
C LYS A 210 26.39 9.60 8.49
#